data_AF-A0A821UT99-F1
#
_entry.id   AF-A0A821UT99-F1
#
_cell.length_a   1.000
_cell.length_b   1.000
_cell.length_c   1.000
_cell.angle_alpha   90.00
_cell.angle_beta   90.00
_cell.angle_gamma   90.00
#
_symmetry.space_group_name_H-M   'P 1'
#
loop_
_entity.id
_entity.type
_entity.pdbx_description
1 polymer ?
#
loop_
_entity_poly.entity_id
_entity_poly.type
_entity_poly.pdbx_seq_one_letter_code
_entity_poly.pdbx_strand_id
1 'polypeptide(L)'
;LNKKKKKKEQYQSISTTVKNCLKDHRLSTTDERTKQAFQALEHLLHDLYSKPLTKKLAIRAQREYKVVKSIQHILHQRSDIVIRRTDKSKVFYIGKAADFGRKAEEYMLKTEAYQEVRSGRCPLAYNLHAVQTLLDYLETRHVLTKQQRKYISPNMTKLELGHYHGLPKPHKVTILQSTCYHLHSFFIFL
;
A
#
# COMPACT_ATOMS: atom_id res chain seq x y z
N LEU A 1 -32.52 20.59 -5.57
CA LEU A 1 -33.16 19.61 -4.65
C LEU A 1 -32.24 18.51 -4.06
N ASN A 2 -30.94 18.39 -4.39
CA ASN A 2 -30.18 17.16 -4.03
C ASN A 2 -29.01 17.31 -3.02
N LYS A 3 -28.74 18.51 -2.48
CA LYS A 3 -27.57 18.74 -1.59
C LYS A 3 -27.73 18.16 -0.18
N LYS A 4 -28.92 18.29 0.43
CA LYS A 4 -29.21 17.74 1.77
C LYS A 4 -29.12 16.21 1.79
N LYS A 5 -29.69 15.55 0.77
CA LYS A 5 -29.63 14.09 0.60
C LYS A 5 -28.18 13.61 0.42
N LYS A 6 -27.43 14.24 -0.49
CA LYS A 6 -26.02 13.93 -0.75
C LYS A 6 -25.12 14.13 0.48
N LYS A 7 -25.36 15.17 1.27
CA LYS A 7 -24.66 15.40 2.56
C LYS A 7 -24.90 14.22 3.52
N LYS A 8 -26.17 13.82 3.70
CA LYS A 8 -26.53 12.72 4.61
C LYS A 8 -25.90 11.40 4.17
N GLU A 9 -25.94 11.09 2.87
CA GLU A 9 -25.31 9.90 2.30
C GLU A 9 -23.79 9.88 2.51
N GLN A 10 -23.11 11.01 2.27
CA GLN A 10 -21.66 11.10 2.50
C GLN A 10 -21.28 10.98 3.97
N TYR A 11 -22.02 11.66 4.86
CA TYR A 11 -21.79 11.52 6.30
C TYR A 11 -21.96 10.07 6.73
N GLN A 12 -23.03 9.40 6.30
CA GLN A 12 -23.26 8.00 6.62
C GLN A 12 -22.12 7.12 6.10
N SER A 13 -21.73 7.27 4.84
CA SER A 13 -20.62 6.53 4.24
C SER A 13 -19.32 6.69 5.01
N ILE A 14 -18.94 7.93 5.37
CA ILE A 14 -17.72 8.20 6.13
C ILE A 14 -17.85 7.63 7.54
N SER A 15 -18.98 7.88 8.23
CA SER A 15 -19.18 7.43 9.60
C SER A 15 -19.14 5.90 9.72
N THR A 16 -19.76 5.19 8.78
CA THR A 16 -19.75 3.73 8.73
C THR A 16 -18.35 3.21 8.47
N THR A 17 -17.61 3.83 7.54
CA THR A 17 -16.22 3.44 7.25
C THR A 17 -15.33 3.60 8.48
N VAL A 18 -15.42 4.72 9.18
CA VAL A 18 -14.63 4.99 10.39
C VAL A 18 -15.06 4.06 11.52
N LYS A 19 -16.37 3.87 11.77
CA LYS A 19 -16.86 2.94 12.80
C LYS A 19 -16.42 1.51 12.55
N ASN A 20 -16.46 1.04 11.30
CA ASN A 20 -15.97 -0.28 10.94
C ASN A 20 -14.46 -0.38 11.20
N CYS A 21 -13.68 0.62 10.80
CA CYS A 21 -12.25 0.66 11.10
C CYS A 21 -11.96 0.61 12.60
N LEU A 22 -12.66 1.40 13.41
CA LEU A 22 -12.50 1.39 14.88
C LEU A 22 -12.85 0.02 15.46
N LYS A 23 -13.97 -0.57 15.01
CA LYS A 23 -14.40 -1.92 15.42
C LYS A 23 -13.37 -2.99 15.06
N ASP A 24 -12.82 -2.91 13.85
CA ASP A 24 -11.78 -3.83 13.36
C ASP A 24 -10.49 -3.74 14.20
N HIS A 25 -10.26 -2.61 14.88
CA HIS A 25 -9.13 -2.40 15.78
C HIS A 25 -9.51 -2.47 17.27
N ARG A 26 -10.71 -3.00 17.60
CA ARG A 26 -11.23 -3.12 18.97
C ARG A 26 -11.25 -1.80 19.77
N LEU A 27 -11.36 -0.67 19.07
CA LEU A 27 -11.51 0.64 19.68
C LEU A 27 -12.98 0.89 20.01
N SER A 28 -13.25 1.44 21.21
CA SER A 28 -14.60 1.82 21.59
C SER A 28 -15.13 2.89 20.65
N THR A 29 -16.40 2.76 20.26
CA THR A 29 -17.12 3.81 19.53
C THR A 29 -18.14 4.53 20.40
N THR A 30 -18.24 4.16 21.68
CA THR A 30 -19.22 4.70 22.63
C THR A 30 -18.61 5.71 23.60
N ASP A 31 -17.29 5.86 23.59
CA ASP A 31 -16.61 6.84 24.42
C ASP A 31 -16.93 8.27 23.98
N GLU A 32 -16.82 9.20 24.93
CA GLU A 32 -17.24 10.58 24.73
C GLU A 32 -16.37 11.31 23.69
N ARG A 33 -15.08 10.95 23.59
CA ARG A 33 -14.18 11.55 22.58
C ARG A 33 -14.60 11.16 21.17
N THR A 34 -14.96 9.89 20.98
CA THR A 34 -15.45 9.41 19.69
C THR A 34 -16.78 10.08 19.30
N LYS A 35 -17.71 10.26 20.24
CA LYS A 35 -18.96 10.99 19.97
C LYS A 35 -18.69 12.44 19.57
N GLN A 36 -17.84 13.14 20.31
CA GLN A 36 -17.44 14.52 20.01
C GLN A 36 -16.78 14.62 18.63
N ALA A 37 -15.92 13.68 18.27
CA ALA A 37 -15.29 13.63 16.95
C ALA A 37 -16.33 13.45 15.81
N PHE A 38 -17.31 12.57 15.99
CA PHE A 38 -18.36 12.37 14.98
C PHE A 38 -19.32 13.57 14.87
N GLN A 39 -19.59 14.28 15.97
CA GLN A 39 -20.33 15.55 15.94
C GLN A 39 -19.52 16.63 15.21
N ALA A 40 -18.23 16.77 15.52
CA ALA A 40 -17.35 17.72 14.84
C ALA A 40 -17.26 17.44 13.33
N LEU A 41 -17.20 16.17 12.93
CA LEU A 41 -17.25 15.77 11.53
C LEU A 41 -18.58 16.17 10.85
N GLU A 42 -19.70 15.98 11.53
CA GLU A 42 -21.01 16.35 11.00
C GLU A 42 -21.15 17.88 10.80
N HIS A 43 -20.64 18.66 11.77
CA HIS A 43 -20.55 20.11 11.68
C HIS A 43 -19.63 20.56 10.55
N LEU A 44 -18.43 19.99 10.45
CA LEU A 44 -17.49 20.30 9.37
C LEU A 44 -18.12 20.04 7.99
N LEU A 45 -18.78 18.88 7.81
CA LEU A 45 -19.48 18.57 6.57
C LEU A 45 -20.65 19.52 6.33
N HIS A 46 -21.39 19.92 7.37
CA HIS A 46 -22.43 20.94 7.23
C HIS A 46 -21.86 22.23 6.64
N ASP A 47 -20.76 22.71 7.19
CA ASP A 47 -20.13 23.96 6.80
C ASP A 47 -19.53 23.93 5.39
N LEU A 48 -18.94 22.80 5.02
CA LEU A 48 -18.42 22.58 3.66
C LEU A 48 -19.54 22.57 2.62
N TYR A 49 -20.73 22.06 2.97
CA TYR A 49 -21.88 22.00 2.06
C TYR A 49 -22.70 23.29 2.02
N SER A 50 -22.67 24.08 3.09
CA SER A 50 -23.40 25.35 3.21
C SER A 50 -22.67 26.50 2.51
N LYS A 51 -21.33 26.50 2.53
CA LYS A 51 -20.52 27.54 1.88
C LYS A 51 -20.48 27.34 0.36
N PRO A 52 -20.89 28.34 -0.45
CA PRO A 52 -20.73 28.25 -1.89
C PRO A 52 -19.24 28.26 -2.26
N LEU A 53 -18.86 27.37 -3.18
CA LEU A 53 -17.53 27.40 -3.78
C LEU A 53 -17.33 28.73 -4.52
N THR A 54 -16.16 29.34 -4.35
CA THR A 54 -15.82 30.53 -5.12
C THR A 54 -15.80 30.20 -6.62
N LYS A 55 -16.22 31.14 -7.47
CA LYS A 55 -16.27 30.94 -8.94
C LYS A 55 -14.93 30.45 -9.50
N LYS A 56 -13.81 30.98 -8.98
CA LYS A 56 -12.44 30.56 -9.35
C LYS A 56 -12.19 29.08 -9.04
N LEU A 57 -12.55 28.61 -7.84
CA LEU A 57 -12.40 27.21 -7.46
C LEU A 57 -13.31 26.29 -8.27
N ALA A 58 -14.54 26.70 -8.55
CA ALA A 58 -15.46 25.93 -9.38
C ALA A 58 -14.92 25.73 -10.81
N ILE A 59 -14.41 26.80 -11.44
CA ILE A 59 -13.80 26.74 -12.77
C ILE A 59 -12.57 25.83 -12.76
N ARG A 60 -11.70 25.98 -11.76
CA ARG A 60 -10.50 25.15 -11.61
C ARG A 60 -10.87 23.67 -11.47
N ALA A 61 -11.80 23.34 -10.58
CA ALA A 61 -12.26 21.97 -10.36
C ALA A 61 -12.84 21.36 -11.66
N GLN A 62 -13.59 22.14 -12.44
CA GLN A 62 -14.13 21.66 -13.71
C GLN A 62 -13.03 21.40 -14.76
N ARG A 63 -11.99 22.25 -14.81
CA ARG A 63 -10.83 22.03 -15.69
C ARG A 63 -10.07 20.77 -15.29
N GLU A 64 -9.76 20.61 -14.01
CA GLU A 64 -9.08 19.42 -13.48
C GLU A 64 -9.90 18.16 -13.74
N TYR A 65 -11.22 18.21 -13.54
CA TYR A 65 -12.11 17.09 -13.86
C TYR A 65 -12.06 16.68 -15.34
N LYS A 66 -12.08 17.65 -16.26
CA LYS A 66 -11.96 17.37 -17.71
C LYS A 66 -10.62 16.73 -18.05
N VAL A 67 -9.52 17.21 -17.46
CA VAL A 67 -8.18 16.63 -17.64
C VAL A 67 -8.16 15.18 -17.15
N VAL A 68 -8.64 14.93 -15.93
CA VAL A 68 -8.72 13.56 -15.38
C VAL A 68 -9.55 12.65 -16.26
N LYS A 69 -10.71 13.11 -16.75
CA LYS A 69 -11.57 12.32 -17.64
C LYS A 69 -10.91 12.01 -18.98
N SER A 70 -10.18 12.97 -19.55
CA SER A 70 -9.41 12.76 -20.77
C SER A 70 -8.31 11.70 -20.57
N ILE A 71 -7.55 11.81 -19.49
CA ILE A 71 -6.52 10.82 -19.13
C ILE A 71 -7.14 9.43 -18.95
N GLN A 72 -8.24 9.33 -18.19
CA GLN A 72 -8.96 8.07 -18.01
C GLN A 72 -9.39 7.46 -19.34
N HIS A 73 -9.93 8.27 -20.25
CA HIS A 73 -10.35 7.81 -21.56
C HIS A 73 -9.19 7.26 -22.39
N ILE A 74 -8.05 7.97 -22.42
CA ILE A 74 -6.84 7.52 -23.10
C ILE A 74 -6.35 6.19 -22.52
N LEU A 75 -6.28 6.06 -21.20
CA LEU A 75 -5.84 4.82 -20.55
C LEU A 75 -6.80 3.64 -20.82
N HIS A 76 -8.10 3.91 -20.90
CA HIS A 76 -9.07 2.88 -21.29
C HIS A 76 -8.86 2.37 -22.72
N GLN A 77 -8.43 3.23 -23.64
CA GLN A 77 -8.12 2.84 -25.03
C GLN A 77 -6.73 2.22 -25.18
N ARG A 78 -5.81 2.51 -24.25
CA ARG A 78 -4.41 2.09 -24.27
C ARG A 78 -4.10 1.25 -23.03
N SER A 79 -4.62 0.02 -23.02
CA SER A 79 -4.36 -0.95 -21.95
C SER A 79 -2.88 -1.34 -21.81
N ASP A 80 -2.06 -1.03 -22.81
CA ASP A 80 -0.61 -1.21 -22.76
C ASP A 80 0.11 -0.14 -21.92
N ILE A 81 -0.51 1.02 -21.69
CA ILE A 81 0.07 2.15 -20.97
C ILE A 81 -0.29 2.08 -19.49
N VAL A 82 0.70 2.27 -18.62
CA VAL A 82 0.54 2.33 -17.17
C VAL A 82 1.06 3.64 -16.60
N ILE A 83 0.36 4.13 -15.58
CA ILE A 83 0.82 5.24 -14.75
C ILE A 83 1.25 4.66 -13.40
N ARG A 84 2.53 4.79 -13.06
CA ARG A 84 3.07 4.32 -11.77
C ARG A 84 3.75 5.46 -11.04
N ARG A 85 3.56 5.52 -9.74
CA ARG A 85 4.32 6.41 -8.86
C ARG A 85 5.71 5.84 -8.67
N THR A 86 6.75 6.65 -8.89
CA THR A 86 8.12 6.23 -8.60
C THR A 86 8.39 6.38 -7.10
N ASP A 87 9.17 5.46 -6.56
CA ASP A 87 9.62 5.44 -5.17
C ASP A 87 10.58 6.59 -4.86
N LYS A 88 11.45 6.94 -5.82
CA LYS A 88 12.57 7.87 -5.61
C LYS A 88 12.29 9.33 -5.86
N SER A 89 11.35 9.70 -6.74
CA SER A 89 11.29 11.07 -7.27
C SER A 89 9.98 11.83 -7.05
N LYS A 90 8.97 11.29 -6.35
CA LYS A 90 7.61 11.88 -6.25
C LYS A 90 7.00 12.22 -7.63
N VAL A 91 7.54 11.66 -8.72
CA VAL A 91 7.10 11.87 -10.10
C VAL A 91 6.33 10.62 -10.54
N PHE A 92 5.37 10.80 -11.44
CA PHE A 92 4.66 9.70 -12.07
C PHE A 92 5.40 9.29 -13.36
N TYR A 93 5.65 8.00 -13.49
CA TYR A 93 6.06 7.40 -14.76
C TYR A 93 4.81 7.10 -15.59
N ILE A 94 4.87 7.44 -16.89
CA ILE A 94 3.87 7.08 -17.89
C ILE A 94 4.62 6.35 -19.02
N GLY A 95 4.22 5.12 -19.33
CA GLY A 95 4.85 4.33 -20.38
C GLY A 95 4.25 2.94 -20.48
N LYS A 96 4.86 2.05 -21.28
CA LYS A 96 4.28 0.73 -21.52
C LYS A 96 4.56 -0.22 -20.36
N ALA A 97 3.61 -1.09 -20.02
CA ALA A 97 3.82 -2.14 -19.02
C ALA A 97 5.00 -3.06 -19.39
N ALA A 98 5.15 -3.37 -20.67
CA ALA A 98 6.24 -4.20 -21.19
C ALA A 98 7.63 -3.60 -20.98
N ASP A 99 7.75 -2.27 -20.90
CA ASP A 99 9.05 -1.62 -20.65
C ASP A 99 9.62 -1.97 -19.28
N PHE A 100 8.77 -2.31 -18.31
CA PHE A 100 9.22 -2.74 -16.99
C PHE A 100 9.78 -4.15 -17.00
N GLY A 101 9.11 -5.09 -17.68
CA GLY A 101 9.60 -6.46 -17.84
C GLY A 101 10.97 -6.46 -18.51
N ARG A 102 11.08 -5.73 -19.63
CA ARG A 102 12.34 -5.61 -20.37
C ARG A 102 13.46 -5.01 -19.51
N LYS A 103 13.20 -3.93 -18.78
CA LYS A 103 14.21 -3.31 -17.89
C LYS A 103 14.62 -4.24 -16.74
N ALA A 104 13.68 -5.03 -16.22
CA ALA A 104 13.99 -6.02 -15.19
C ALA A 104 14.90 -7.12 -15.76
N GLU A 105 14.56 -7.67 -16.93
CA GLU A 105 15.38 -8.66 -17.65
C GLU A 105 16.77 -8.11 -18.01
N GLU A 106 16.85 -6.91 -18.57
CA GLU A 106 18.13 -6.23 -18.89
C GLU A 106 19.00 -6.06 -17.64
N TYR A 107 18.39 -5.67 -16.51
CA TYR A 107 19.10 -5.53 -15.24
C TYR A 107 19.57 -6.88 -14.69
N MET A 108 18.72 -7.92 -14.78
CA MET A 108 19.07 -9.29 -14.40
C MET A 108 20.27 -9.80 -15.20
N LEU A 109 20.21 -9.68 -16.54
CA LEU A 109 21.28 -10.10 -17.44
C LEU A 109 22.58 -9.35 -17.17
N LYS A 110 22.50 -8.04 -16.92
CA LYS A 110 23.68 -7.20 -16.70
C LYS A 110 24.39 -7.49 -15.37
N THR A 111 23.63 -7.86 -14.33
CA THR A 111 24.16 -7.92 -12.97
C THR A 111 24.35 -9.32 -12.43
N GLU A 112 23.79 -10.34 -13.10
CA GLU A 112 23.71 -11.72 -12.60
C GLU A 112 23.15 -11.78 -11.15
N ALA A 113 22.45 -10.72 -10.70
CA ALA A 113 22.12 -10.52 -9.29
C ALA A 113 20.97 -11.41 -8.79
N TYR A 114 20.38 -12.22 -9.68
CA TYR A 114 19.24 -13.05 -9.39
C TYR A 114 19.53 -14.49 -9.82
N GLN A 115 19.40 -15.42 -8.87
CA GLN A 115 19.51 -16.85 -9.12
C GLN A 115 18.12 -17.49 -9.01
N GLU A 116 17.73 -18.24 -10.04
CA GLU A 116 16.50 -19.02 -10.01
C GLU A 116 16.65 -20.20 -9.02
N VAL A 117 15.68 -20.34 -8.11
CA VAL A 117 15.64 -21.46 -7.16
C VAL A 117 15.09 -22.70 -7.86
N ARG A 118 15.97 -23.59 -8.32
CA ARG A 118 15.61 -24.82 -9.06
C ARG A 118 15.18 -26.01 -8.20
N SER A 119 15.31 -25.91 -6.87
CA SER A 119 15.05 -27.02 -5.94
C SER A 119 13.56 -27.36 -5.79
N GLY A 120 12.65 -26.55 -6.38
CA GLY A 120 11.20 -26.67 -6.20
C GLY A 120 10.72 -26.35 -4.78
N ARG A 121 11.64 -26.00 -3.86
CA ARG A 121 11.32 -25.64 -2.48
C ARG A 121 11.17 -24.13 -2.38
N CYS A 122 10.06 -23.67 -1.82
CA CYS A 122 9.85 -22.25 -1.55
C CYS A 122 10.91 -21.77 -0.55
N PRO A 123 11.75 -20.76 -0.89
CA PRO A 123 12.79 -20.26 0.01
C PRO A 123 12.22 -19.59 1.28
N LEU A 124 10.92 -19.26 1.27
CA LEU A 124 10.21 -18.67 2.41
C LEU A 124 9.40 -19.68 3.22
N ALA A 125 9.46 -20.98 2.91
CA ALA A 125 8.59 -21.98 3.54
C ALA A 125 8.67 -21.97 5.07
N TYR A 126 9.88 -21.84 5.62
CA TYR A 126 10.10 -21.79 7.06
C TYR A 126 9.53 -20.51 7.69
N ASN A 127 9.79 -19.35 7.09
CA ASN A 127 9.27 -18.07 7.58
C ASN A 127 7.75 -18.02 7.52
N LEU A 128 7.16 -18.55 6.45
CA LEU A 128 5.72 -18.67 6.29
C LEU A 128 5.14 -19.52 7.43
N HIS A 129 5.73 -20.69 7.68
CA HIS A 129 5.30 -21.57 8.75
C HIS A 129 5.37 -20.86 10.11
N ALA A 130 6.49 -20.19 10.41
CA ALA A 130 6.65 -19.44 11.66
C ALA A 130 5.58 -18.34 11.83
N VAL A 131 5.30 -17.57 10.77
CA VAL A 131 4.24 -16.56 10.78
C VAL A 131 2.87 -17.19 11.01
N GLN A 132 2.54 -18.28 10.31
CA GLN A 132 1.27 -18.99 10.50
C GLN A 132 1.14 -19.50 11.94
N THR A 133 2.17 -20.14 12.49
CA THR A 133 2.19 -20.60 13.89
C THR A 133 1.97 -19.46 14.88
N LEU A 134 2.62 -18.31 14.68
CA LEU A 134 2.42 -17.13 15.53
C LEU A 134 0.98 -16.61 15.45
N LEU A 135 0.42 -16.50 14.25
CA LEU A 135 -0.96 -16.04 14.06
C LEU A 135 -1.97 -16.97 14.73
N ASP A 136 -1.74 -18.28 14.64
CA ASP A 136 -2.58 -19.30 15.27
C ASP A 136 -2.52 -19.19 16.81
N TYR A 137 -1.32 -18.99 17.35
CA TYR A 137 -1.13 -18.76 18.78
C TYR A 137 -1.88 -17.51 19.27
N LEU A 138 -1.77 -16.40 18.53
CA LEU A 138 -2.43 -15.14 18.87
C LEU A 138 -3.96 -15.20 18.75
N GLU A 139 -4.50 -15.97 17.79
CA GLU A 139 -5.94 -16.24 17.70
C GLU A 139 -6.40 -17.07 18.91
N THR A 140 -5.66 -18.12 19.28
CA THR A 140 -5.96 -19.01 20.40
C THR A 140 -5.95 -18.26 21.74
N ARG A 141 -5.05 -17.28 21.89
CA ARG A 141 -5.00 -16.39 23.08
C ARG A 141 -6.05 -15.26 23.04
N HIS A 142 -6.94 -15.25 22.05
CA HIS A 142 -7.95 -14.19 21.83
C HIS A 142 -7.38 -12.78 21.63
N VAL A 143 -6.08 -12.66 21.33
CA VAL A 143 -5.42 -11.38 21.02
C VAL A 143 -5.86 -10.90 19.63
N LEU A 144 -6.00 -11.82 18.67
CA LEU A 144 -6.50 -11.55 17.33
C LEU A 144 -7.90 -12.15 17.12
N THR A 145 -8.72 -11.46 16.33
CA THR A 145 -9.96 -12.04 15.78
C THR A 145 -9.69 -12.85 14.52
N LYS A 146 -10.59 -13.77 14.17
CA LYS A 146 -10.55 -14.53 12.90
C LYS A 146 -10.43 -13.62 11.66
N GLN A 147 -11.14 -12.50 11.66
CA GLN A 147 -11.12 -11.54 10.55
C GLN A 147 -9.75 -10.83 10.45
N GLN A 148 -9.18 -10.41 11.58
CA GLN A 148 -7.85 -9.82 11.62
C GLN A 148 -6.78 -10.83 11.16
N ARG A 149 -6.82 -12.08 11.65
CA ARG A 149 -5.93 -13.15 11.18
C ARG A 149 -6.02 -13.32 9.67
N LYS A 150 -7.23 -13.41 9.11
CA LYS A 150 -7.43 -13.54 7.66
C LYS A 150 -6.85 -12.35 6.90
N TYR A 151 -6.96 -11.14 7.44
CA TYR A 151 -6.44 -9.92 6.82
C TYR A 151 -4.90 -9.87 6.80
N ILE A 152 -4.24 -10.30 7.88
CA ILE A 152 -2.77 -10.26 8.01
C ILE A 152 -2.08 -11.55 7.55
N SER A 153 -2.83 -12.60 7.23
CA SER A 153 -2.28 -13.86 6.75
C SER A 153 -1.55 -13.66 5.41
N PRO A 154 -0.34 -14.21 5.25
CA PRO A 154 0.39 -14.11 4.00
C PRO A 154 -0.40 -14.69 2.82
N ASN A 155 -0.53 -13.92 1.73
CA ASN A 155 -1.17 -14.41 0.52
C ASN A 155 -0.16 -15.16 -0.36
N MET A 156 -0.28 -16.48 -0.38
CA MET A 156 0.64 -17.38 -1.12
C MET A 156 0.73 -17.11 -2.62
N THR A 157 -0.33 -16.59 -3.23
CA THR A 157 -0.36 -16.26 -4.67
C THR A 157 0.26 -14.91 -5.01
N LYS A 158 0.54 -14.09 -3.99
CA LYS A 158 1.11 -12.74 -4.11
C LYS A 158 2.37 -12.57 -3.28
N LEU A 159 2.89 -13.67 -2.73
CA LEU A 159 4.06 -13.66 -1.86
C LEU A 159 5.29 -13.45 -2.73
N GLU A 160 5.75 -12.21 -2.81
CA GLU A 160 7.01 -11.87 -3.45
C GLU A 160 8.14 -11.99 -2.41
N LEU A 161 9.29 -12.53 -2.83
CA LEU A 161 10.49 -12.46 -2.02
C LEU A 161 10.80 -10.97 -1.80
N GLY A 162 10.77 -10.51 -0.54
CA GLY A 162 11.25 -9.18 -0.21
C GLY A 162 12.64 -9.02 -0.81
N HIS A 163 12.84 -7.97 -1.60
CA HIS A 163 14.16 -7.70 -2.19
C HIS A 163 15.14 -7.57 -1.03
N TYR A 164 16.04 -8.55 -0.87
CA TYR A 164 17.05 -8.51 0.17
C TYR A 164 18.00 -7.34 -0.14
N HIS A 165 17.76 -6.19 0.48
CA HIS A 165 18.60 -5.00 0.36
C HIS A 165 19.94 -5.14 1.12
N GLY A 166 20.18 -6.28 1.78
CA GLY A 166 21.40 -6.53 2.55
C GLY A 166 22.62 -6.87 1.69
N LEU A 167 22.46 -7.05 0.37
CA LEU A 167 23.59 -6.90 -0.55
C LEU A 167 23.77 -5.40 -0.79
N PRO A 168 24.81 -4.76 -0.23
CA PRO A 168 25.03 -3.35 -0.48
C PRO A 168 25.22 -3.20 -1.99
N LYS A 169 24.54 -2.20 -2.56
CA LYS A 169 24.64 -1.93 -3.99
C LYS A 169 26.14 -1.74 -4.32
N PRO A 170 26.68 -2.36 -5.37
CA PRO A 170 28.12 -2.34 -5.63
C PRO A 170 28.73 -0.93 -5.66
N HIS A 171 27.97 0.06 -6.15
CA HIS A 171 28.38 1.47 -6.20
C HIS A 171 28.20 2.25 -4.87
N LYS A 172 27.70 1.60 -3.82
CA LYS A 172 27.58 2.15 -2.46
C LYS A 172 28.62 1.58 -1.50
N VAL A 173 29.39 0.58 -1.91
CA VAL A 173 30.53 0.07 -1.14
C VAL A 173 31.77 0.71 -1.72
N THR A 174 32.28 1.74 -1.05
CA THR A 174 33.66 2.19 -1.28
C THR A 174 34.56 1.04 -0.83
N ILE A 175 35.12 0.31 -1.79
CA ILE A 175 35.97 -0.86 -1.52
C ILE A 175 37.25 -0.34 -0.86
N LEU A 176 37.35 -0.43 0.46
CA LEU A 176 38.65 -0.55 1.12
C LEU A 176 39.13 -1.97 0.84
N GLN A 177 39.91 -2.09 -0.24
CA GLN A 177 40.69 -3.28 -0.53
C GLN A 177 41.64 -3.54 0.65
N SER A 178 41.86 -4.82 0.94
CA SER A 178 42.88 -5.37 1.84
C SER A 178 42.44 -5.56 3.28
N THR A 179 41.83 -6.71 3.58
CA THR A 179 42.50 -7.85 4.23
C THR A 179 41.45 -8.88 4.68
N CYS A 180 41.83 -10.15 4.56
CA CYS A 180 41.09 -11.35 4.95
C CYS A 180 40.25 -11.17 6.21
N TYR A 181 38.99 -11.63 6.21
CA TYR A 181 38.47 -12.50 7.27
C TYR A 181 37.38 -13.41 6.73
N HIS A 182 37.61 -14.72 6.86
CA HIS A 182 36.56 -15.69 7.15
C HIS A 182 35.63 -15.08 8.21
N LEU A 183 34.39 -14.78 7.85
CA LEU A 183 33.34 -14.55 8.84
C LEU A 183 32.18 -15.45 8.50
N HIS A 184 31.99 -16.42 9.41
CA HIS A 184 30.86 -17.32 9.49
C HIS A 184 29.55 -16.57 9.26
N SER A 185 28.64 -17.19 8.51
CA SER A 185 27.23 -16.84 8.49
C SER A 185 26.66 -17.00 9.90
N PHE A 186 26.76 -15.93 10.70
CA PHE A 186 25.94 -15.78 11.88
C PHE A 186 24.53 -15.40 11.43
N PHE A 187 23.66 -16.41 11.43
CA PHE A 187 22.23 -16.17 11.61
C PHE A 187 22.05 -15.57 13.01
N ILE A 188 21.72 -14.28 13.06
CA ILE A 188 21.10 -13.69 14.25
C ILE A 188 19.66 -13.42 13.86
N PHE A 189 18.76 -14.25 14.39
CA PHE A 189 17.36 -13.89 14.60
C PHE A 189 17.31 -13.08 15.91
N LEU A 190 17.10 -11.77 15.78
CA LEU A 190 16.29 -10.90 16.65
C LEU A 190 16.17 -9.53 15.98
#